data_AF-A0A2G0W9P6-F1
#
_entry.id   AF-A0A2G0W9P6-F1
#
_cell.length_a   1.000
_cell.length_b   1.000
_cell.length_c   1.000
_cell.angle_alpha   90.00
_cell.angle_beta   90.00
_cell.angle_gamma   90.00
#
_symmetry.space_group_name_H-M   'P 1'
#
loop_
_entity.id
_entity.type
_entity.pdbx_description
1 polymer ?
#
loop_
_entity_poly.entity_id
_entity_poly.type
_entity_poly.pdbx_seq_one_letter_code
_entity_poly.pdbx_strand_id
1 'polypeptide(L)'
;MTRIFQHHENVYKAADSVQRHGYAAIEGTLSSAVPYCKRVIHVLSVYKEVLARMSYLNVPKQGYLYFVYDGSKFTLAEVEPLILAVDLRSSF
;
A
#
# COMPACT_ATOMS: atom_id res chain seq x y z
N MET A 1 2.86 -3.83 -12.83
CA MET A 1 2.60 -2.38 -12.86
C MET A 1 1.85 -2.05 -11.58
N THR A 2 2.42 -1.22 -10.70
CA THR A 2 1.79 -0.91 -9.42
C THR A 2 0.62 0.02 -9.66
N ARG A 3 -0.59 -0.40 -9.27
CA ARG A 3 -1.81 0.40 -9.33
C ARG A 3 -2.28 0.74 -7.92
N ILE A 4 -3.21 1.67 -7.83
CA ILE A 4 -3.91 2.00 -6.59
C ILE A 4 -5.03 0.98 -6.38
N PHE A 5 -5.10 0.39 -5.19
CA PHE A 5 -6.12 -0.57 -4.79
C PHE A 5 -7.26 0.14 -4.08
N GLN A 6 -8.51 -0.21 -4.40
CA GLN A 6 -9.66 0.27 -3.65
C GLN A 6 -9.83 -0.52 -2.35
N HIS A 7 -10.27 0.14 -1.29
CA HIS A 7 -10.50 -0.47 0.04
C HIS A 7 -11.59 -1.57 0.08
N HIS A 8 -12.38 -1.73 -0.98
CA HIS A 8 -13.39 -2.78 -1.11
C HIS A 8 -12.90 -3.96 -1.97
N GLU A 9 -11.69 -3.90 -2.53
CA GLU A 9 -11.13 -5.00 -3.29
C GLU A 9 -10.74 -6.20 -2.41
N ASN A 10 -10.36 -7.29 -3.07
CA ASN A 10 -9.82 -8.45 -2.38
C ASN A 10 -8.42 -8.12 -1.81
N VAL A 11 -8.26 -8.24 -0.49
CA VAL A 11 -7.02 -8.00 0.26
C VAL A 11 -5.82 -8.81 -0.26
N TYR A 12 -6.04 -10.01 -0.82
CA TYR A 12 -4.97 -10.84 -1.36
C TYR A 12 -4.28 -10.21 -2.57
N LYS A 13 -4.98 -9.36 -3.35
CA LYS A 13 -4.37 -8.63 -4.46
C LYS A 13 -3.35 -7.60 -3.98
N ALA A 14 -3.67 -6.89 -2.88
CA ALA A 14 -2.74 -5.95 -2.26
C ALA A 14 -1.58 -6.69 -1.59
N ALA A 15 -1.84 -7.80 -0.89
CA ALA A 15 -0.80 -8.62 -0.28
C ALA A 15 0.19 -9.18 -1.33
N ASP A 16 -0.31 -9.69 -2.46
CA ASP A 16 0.52 -10.17 -3.58
C ASP A 16 1.38 -9.04 -4.17
N SER A 17 0.86 -7.82 -4.26
CA SER A 17 1.66 -6.65 -4.64
C SER A 17 2.79 -6.38 -3.65
N VAL A 18 2.55 -6.47 -2.34
CA VAL A 18 3.61 -6.32 -1.33
C VAL A 18 4.65 -7.43 -1.47
N GLN A 19 4.24 -8.68 -1.72
CA GLN A 19 5.18 -9.78 -1.87
C GLN A 19 6.08 -9.61 -3.11
N ARG A 20 5.48 -9.23 -4.26
CA ARG A 20 6.18 -9.12 -5.55
C ARG A 20 6.95 -7.82 -5.72
N HIS A 21 6.41 -6.71 -5.25
CA HIS A 21 6.92 -5.36 -5.49
C HIS A 21 7.41 -4.67 -4.21
N GLY A 22 7.18 -5.28 -3.03
CA GLY A 22 7.54 -4.74 -1.73
C GLY A 22 6.60 -3.67 -1.20
N TYR A 23 5.56 -3.27 -1.95
CA TYR A 23 4.54 -2.34 -1.48
C TYR A 23 3.20 -2.45 -2.24
N ALA A 24 2.16 -1.85 -1.65
CA ALA A 24 0.83 -1.69 -2.23
C ALA A 24 0.25 -0.32 -1.84
N ALA A 25 -0.20 0.45 -2.85
CA ALA A 25 -0.87 1.74 -2.67
C ALA A 25 -2.39 1.56 -2.59
N ILE A 26 -3.05 2.17 -1.62
CA ILE A 26 -4.45 1.92 -1.26
C ILE A 26 -5.17 3.26 -1.16
N GLU A 27 -6.26 3.38 -1.89
CA GLU A 27 -7.16 4.53 -1.85
C GLU A 27 -8.20 4.38 -0.74
N GLY A 28 -8.45 5.48 -0.06
CA GLY A 28 -9.60 5.62 0.82
C GLY A 28 -9.37 6.66 1.91
N THR A 29 -10.43 6.93 2.64
CA THR A 29 -10.37 7.72 3.86
C THR A 29 -9.74 6.92 5.00
N LEU A 30 -9.33 7.60 6.08
CA LEU A 30 -8.83 6.95 7.30
C LEU A 30 -9.75 5.81 7.78
N SER A 31 -11.06 6.04 7.79
CA SER A 31 -12.06 5.08 8.28
C SER A 31 -12.21 3.83 7.41
N SER A 32 -11.85 3.90 6.13
CA SER A 32 -12.01 2.80 5.17
C SER A 32 -10.68 2.11 4.84
N ALA A 33 -9.63 2.90 4.61
CA ALA A 33 -8.30 2.41 4.22
C ALA A 33 -7.56 1.76 5.38
N VAL A 34 -7.59 2.33 6.59
CA VAL A 34 -6.84 1.75 7.74
C VAL A 34 -7.31 0.34 8.10
N PRO A 35 -8.63 0.04 8.20
CA PRO A 35 -9.09 -1.33 8.38
C PRO A 35 -8.65 -2.26 7.24
N TYR A 36 -8.65 -1.79 6.00
CA TYR A 36 -8.17 -2.57 4.86
C TYR A 36 -6.67 -2.89 4.97
N CYS A 37 -5.83 -1.88 5.24
CA CYS A 37 -4.38 -2.05 5.45
C CYS A 37 -4.09 -3.06 6.57
N LYS A 38 -4.83 -3.00 7.69
CA LYS A 38 -4.70 -3.97 8.79
C LYS A 38 -5.01 -5.40 8.34
N ARG A 39 -6.03 -5.61 7.50
CA ARG A 39 -6.31 -6.93 6.92
C ARG A 39 -5.19 -7.40 5.99
N VAL A 40 -4.63 -6.50 5.18
CA VAL A 40 -3.46 -6.83 4.33
C VAL A 40 -2.26 -7.23 5.19
N ILE A 41 -1.94 -6.49 6.25
CA ILE A 41 -0.87 -6.84 7.21
C ILE A 41 -1.14 -8.22 7.85
N HIS A 42 -2.39 -8.48 8.25
CA HIS A 42 -2.76 -9.78 8.82
C HIS A 42 -2.53 -10.93 7.83
N VAL A 43 -2.91 -10.75 6.57
CA VAL A 43 -2.62 -11.73 5.51
C VAL A 43 -1.11 -11.91 5.32
N LEU A 44 -0.34 -10.84 5.37
CA LEU A 44 1.13 -10.91 5.22
C LEU A 44 1.82 -11.57 6.42
N SER A 45 1.19 -11.65 7.58
CA SER A 45 1.78 -12.24 8.80
C SER A 45 2.12 -13.73 8.67
N VAL A 46 1.56 -14.44 7.69
CA VAL A 46 1.93 -15.83 7.41
C VAL A 46 3.32 -15.96 6.77
N TYR A 47 3.83 -14.89 6.15
CA TYR A 47 5.16 -14.84 5.54
C TYR A 47 6.15 -14.26 6.55
N LYS A 48 7.02 -15.11 7.09
CA LYS A 48 7.96 -14.74 8.16
C LYS A 48 9.01 -13.72 7.71
N GLU A 49 9.29 -13.71 6.42
CA GLU A 49 10.27 -12.84 5.77
C GLU A 49 9.73 -11.44 5.47
N VAL A 50 8.40 -11.23 5.54
CA VAL A 50 7.78 -9.94 5.23
C VAL A 50 7.57 -9.14 6.51
N LEU A 51 8.29 -8.03 6.66
CA LEU A 51 8.09 -7.10 7.76
C LEU A 51 7.04 -6.05 7.37
N ALA A 52 5.77 -6.44 7.33
CA ALA A 52 4.69 -5.56 6.85
C ALA A 52 4.52 -4.33 7.75
N ARG A 53 4.62 -3.14 7.15
CA ARG A 53 4.41 -1.83 7.79
C ARG A 53 3.36 -1.04 7.01
N MET A 54 2.68 -0.14 7.70
CA MET A 54 1.68 0.77 7.11
C MET A 54 2.11 2.20 7.32
N SER A 55 1.87 3.05 6.32
CA SER A 55 1.96 4.50 6.44
C SER A 55 0.95 5.15 5.48
N TYR A 56 0.96 6.47 5.42
CA TYR A 56 0.14 7.27 4.52
C TYR A 56 0.91 8.49 4.03
N LEU A 57 0.48 9.02 2.88
CA LEU A 57 1.01 10.24 2.31
C LEU A 57 -0.14 11.09 1.76
N ASN A 58 -0.01 12.41 1.91
CA ASN A 58 -0.87 13.35 1.20
C ASN A 58 -0.32 13.51 -0.23
N VAL A 59 -1.15 13.23 -1.23
CA VAL A 59 -0.73 13.18 -2.63
C VAL A 59 -1.56 14.11 -3.51
N PRO A 60 -0.99 14.64 -4.61
CA PRO A 60 -1.65 15.68 -5.41
C PRO A 60 -2.98 15.26 -6.04
N LYS A 61 -3.11 14.03 -6.58
CA LYS A 61 -4.34 13.62 -7.28
C LYS A 61 -5.37 12.99 -6.35
N GLN A 62 -4.97 12.03 -5.52
CA GLN A 62 -5.92 11.32 -4.65
C GLN A 62 -6.15 11.97 -3.27
N GLY A 63 -5.40 13.03 -2.92
CA GLY A 63 -5.48 13.68 -1.62
C GLY A 63 -4.82 12.87 -0.50
N TYR A 64 -5.29 11.66 -0.23
CA TYR A 64 -4.68 10.74 0.75
C TYR A 64 -4.50 9.35 0.16
N LEU A 65 -3.27 8.85 0.18
CA LEU A 65 -2.97 7.45 -0.12
C LEU A 65 -2.39 6.76 1.10
N TYR A 66 -2.98 5.61 1.42
CA TYR A 66 -2.43 4.68 2.40
C TYR A 66 -1.59 3.66 1.66
N PHE A 67 -0.63 3.07 2.34
CA PHE A 67 0.14 2.00 1.75
C PHE A 67 0.63 1.02 2.80
N VAL A 68 0.79 -0.22 2.35
CA VAL A 68 1.46 -1.28 3.09
C VAL A 68 2.74 -1.62 2.35
N TYR A 69 3.85 -1.76 3.07
CA TYR A 69 5.15 -2.04 2.49
C TYR A 69 5.94 -3.01 3.36
N ASP A 70 6.87 -3.71 2.73
CA ASP A 70 7.79 -4.63 3.37
C ASP A 70 9.00 -3.86 3.91
N GLY A 71 9.03 -3.68 5.23
CA GLY A 71 10.10 -2.98 5.95
C GLY A 71 11.45 -3.69 5.92
N SER A 72 11.52 -4.93 5.43
CA SER A 72 12.80 -5.61 5.17
C SER A 72 13.44 -5.17 3.84
N LYS A 73 12.61 -4.68 2.90
CA LYS A 73 13.03 -4.27 1.55
C LYS A 73 13.10 -2.75 1.38
N PHE A 74 12.21 -2.03 2.07
CA PHE A 74 12.07 -0.59 1.90
C PHE A 74 11.97 0.13 3.25
N THR A 75 12.63 1.28 3.33
CA THR A 75 12.35 2.30 4.33
C THR A 75 11.17 3.17 3.89
N LEU A 76 10.60 3.93 4.83
CA LEU A 76 9.53 4.88 4.51
C LEU A 76 9.99 5.92 3.47
N ALA A 77 11.20 6.45 3.61
CA ALA A 77 11.77 7.44 2.69
C ALA A 77 11.94 6.91 1.25
N GLU A 78 12.15 5.60 1.08
CA GLU A 78 12.28 4.96 -0.23
C GLU A 78 10.92 4.66 -0.86
N VAL A 79 9.88 4.38 -0.06
CA VAL A 79 8.56 4.01 -0.59
C VAL A 79 7.72 5.24 -0.96
N GLU A 80 7.86 6.36 -0.25
CA GLU A 80 7.16 7.61 -0.56
C GLU A 80 7.28 8.07 -2.03
N PRO A 81 8.48 8.16 -2.64
CA PRO A 81 8.60 8.55 -4.05
C PRO A 81 7.94 7.53 -5.00
N LEU A 82 7.87 6.25 -4.61
CA LEU A 82 7.16 5.24 -5.39
C LEU A 82 5.65 5.46 -5.36
N ILE A 83 5.09 5.79 -4.18
CA ILE A 83 3.67 6.12 -4.04
C ILE A 83 3.31 7.38 -4.83
N LEU A 84 4.16 8.42 -4.78
CA LEU A 84 3.98 9.62 -5.59
C LEU A 84 4.01 9.31 -7.10
N ALA A 85 4.93 8.45 -7.54
CA ALA A 85 4.97 8.03 -8.94
C ALA A 85 3.71 7.26 -9.35
N VAL A 86 3.14 6.44 -8.46
CA VAL A 86 1.87 5.73 -8.69
C VAL A 86 0.70 6.71 -8.76
N ASP A 87 0.61 7.68 -7.86
CA ASP A 87 -0.39 8.76 -7.89
C ASP A 87 -0.33 9.50 -9.24
N LEU A 88 0.83 10.00 -9.62
CA LEU A 88 1.02 10.77 -10.86
C LEU A 88 0.66 9.96 -12.11
N ARG A 89 0.95 8.66 -12.13
CA ARG A 89 0.65 7.75 -13.25
C ARG A 89 -0.80 7.26 -13.28
N SER A 90 -1.53 7.37 -12.18
CA SER A 90 -2.95 7.03 -12.17
C SER A 90 -3.72 7.98 -13.11
N SER A 91 -4.34 7.41 -14.14
CA SER A 91 -5.30 8.09 -14.99
C SER A 91 -6.62 8.14 -14.22
N PHE A 92 -7.23 9.32 -14.13
CA PHE A 92 -8.59 9.48 -13.62
C PHE A 92 -9.58 8.61 -14.40
#